data_AF-A0A971EV97-F1
#
_entry.id   AF-A0A971EV97-F1
#
_cell.length_a   1.000
_cell.length_b   1.000
_cell.length_c   1.000
_cell.angle_alpha   90.00
_cell.angle_beta   90.00
_cell.angle_gamma   90.00
#
_symmetry.space_group_name_H-M   'P 1'
#
loop_
_entity.id
_entity.type
_entity.pdbx_description
1 polymer ?
#
loop_
_entity_poly.entity_id
_entity_poly.type
_entity_poly.pdbx_seq_one_letter_code
_entity_poly.pdbx_strand_id
1 'polypeptide(L)' 'MEISQRLITAIKAAAEVTEGKSALACATALKLAEQHQVSPQVIGRICNEHDIKIKGCQLGCFK' A
#
# COMPACT_ATOMS: atom_id res chain seq x y z
N MET A 1 4.37 13.30 16.16
CA MET A 1 4.07 11.99 15.52
C MET A 1 3.33 12.28 14.21
N GLU A 2 4.05 12.56 13.11
CA GLU A 2 3.38 13.04 11.86
C GLU A 2 3.76 12.25 10.61
N ILE A 3 4.79 11.41 10.68
CA ILE A 3 5.31 10.69 9.51
C ILE A 3 4.30 9.64 9.02
N SER A 4 3.61 8.96 9.93
CA SER A 4 2.66 7.89 9.57
C SER A 4 1.43 8.38 8.81
N GLN A 5 0.92 9.59 9.11
CA GLN A 5 -0.29 10.10 8.45
C GLN A 5 -0.09 10.40 6.97
N ARG A 6 1.05 10.99 6.59
CA ARG A 6 1.36 11.27 5.17
C ARG A 6 1.45 9.99 4.36
N LEU A 7 2.06 8.95 4.92
CA LEU A 7 2.20 7.65 4.27
C LEU A 7 0.84 6.96 4.10
N ILE A 8 -0.01 6.96 5.15
CA ILE A 8 -1.37 6.39 5.08
C ILE A 8 -2.20 7.11 4.00
N THR A 9 -2.15 8.44 3.95
CA THR A 9 -2.87 9.21 2.94
C THR A 9 -2.38 8.87 1.53
N ALA A 10 -1.06 8.76 1.33
CA ALA A 10 -0.50 8.39 0.03
C ALA A 10 -0.90 6.97 -0.40
N ILE A 11 -0.90 6.01 0.54
CA ILE A 11 -1.37 4.64 0.30
C ILE A 11 -2.85 4.61 -0.06
N LYS A 12 -3.71 5.32 0.68
CA LYS A 12 -5.15 5.38 0.40
C LYS A 12 -5.47 6.06 -0.92
N ALA A 13 -4.72 7.12 -1.28
CA ALA A 13 -4.87 7.80 -2.55
C ALA A 13 -4.44 6.93 -3.75
N ALA A 14 -3.46 6.06 -3.52
CA ALA A 14 -2.98 5.11 -4.52
C ALA A 14 -3.80 3.81 -4.57
N ALA A 15 -4.56 3.50 -3.52
CA ALA A 15 -5.43 2.33 -3.47
C ALA A 15 -6.65 2.56 -4.38
N GLU A 16 -6.93 1.58 -5.22
CA GLU A 16 -8.11 1.58 -6.08
C GLU A 16 -9.26 0.95 -5.30
N VAL A 17 -10.36 1.68 -5.15
CA VAL A 17 -11.59 1.12 -4.57
C VAL A 17 -12.38 0.46 -5.68
N THR A 18 -12.55 -0.85 -5.60
CA THR A 18 -13.36 -1.62 -6.55
C THR A 18 -14.46 -2.34 -5.79
N GLU A 19 -15.73 -2.05 -6.11
CA GLU A 19 -16.91 -2.66 -5.48
C GLU A 19 -16.91 -2.57 -3.94
N GLY A 20 -16.51 -1.41 -3.41
CA GLY A 20 -16.46 -1.16 -1.96
C GLY A 20 -15.27 -1.81 -1.24
N LYS A 21 -14.33 -2.43 -1.96
CA LYS A 21 -13.10 -3.00 -1.40
C LYS A 21 -11.90 -2.16 -1.84
N SER A 22 -11.09 -1.74 -0.88
CA SER A 22 -9.85 -1.01 -1.15
C SER A 22 -8.78 -2.00 -1.57
N ALA A 23 -8.21 -1.82 -2.76
CA ALA A 23 -7.15 -2.68 -3.26
C ALA A 23 -5.98 -1.89 -3.86
N LEU A 24 -4.77 -2.16 -3.39
CA LEU A 24 -3.55 -1.47 -3.83
C LEU A 24 -2.73 -2.39 -4.74
N ALA A 25 -2.28 -1.89 -5.89
CA ALA A 25 -1.35 -2.66 -6.72
C ALA A 25 0.03 -2.77 -6.04
N CYS A 26 0.63 -3.96 -6.04
CA CYS A 26 1.95 -4.19 -5.43
C CYS A 26 3.04 -3.30 -6.04
N ALA A 27 2.98 -3.05 -7.36
CA ALA A 27 3.87 -2.11 -8.04
C ALA A 27 3.76 -0.69 -7.46
N THR A 28 2.54 -0.25 -7.15
CA THR A 28 2.29 1.07 -6.56
C THR A 28 2.74 1.12 -5.11
N ALA A 29 2.53 0.04 -4.35
CA ALA A 29 3.06 -0.09 -2.99
C ALA A 29 4.59 0.05 -2.96
N LEU A 30 5.30 -0.63 -3.87
CA LEU A 30 6.76 -0.54 -3.98
C LEU A 30 7.22 0.87 -4.38
N LYS A 31 6.58 1.49 -5.36
CA LYS A 31 6.87 2.89 -5.74
C LYS A 31 6.70 3.84 -4.56
N LEU A 32 5.60 3.72 -3.80
CA LEU A 32 5.37 4.53 -2.60
C LEU A 32 6.46 4.30 -1.55
N ALA A 33 6.90 3.06 -1.36
CA ALA A 33 7.98 2.72 -0.43
C ALA A 33 9.27 3.43 -0.81
N GLU A 34 9.65 3.36 -2.09
CA GLU A 34 10.84 4.06 -2.60
C GLU A 34 10.71 5.58 -2.49
N GLN A 35 9.56 6.15 -2.87
CA GLN A 35 9.33 7.61 -2.81
C GLN A 35 9.35 8.17 -1.40
N HIS A 36 8.85 7.41 -0.42
CA HIS A 36 8.86 7.80 0.99
C HIS A 36 10.09 7.30 1.74
N GLN A 37 11.04 6.63 1.06
CA GLN A 37 12.21 5.98 1.66
C GLN A 37 11.86 5.07 2.85
N VAL A 38 10.74 4.35 2.75
CA VAL A 38 10.27 3.39 3.76
C VAL A 38 10.34 1.97 3.23
N SER A 39 10.45 0.98 4.12
CA SER A 39 10.43 -0.42 3.70
C SER A 39 9.04 -0.82 3.16
N PRO A 40 8.96 -1.64 2.10
CA PRO A 40 7.69 -2.17 1.58
C PRO A 40 6.88 -2.93 2.63
N GLN A 41 7.55 -3.51 3.62
CA GLN A 41 6.92 -4.16 4.77
C GLN A 41 6.09 -3.19 5.62
N VAL A 42 6.52 -1.93 5.76
CA VAL A 42 5.78 -0.89 6.48
C VAL A 42 4.48 -0.59 5.73
N ILE A 43 4.55 -0.45 4.41
CA ILE A 43 3.36 -0.24 3.57
C ILE A 43 2.43 -1.45 3.64
N GLY A 44 2.98 -2.67 3.58
CA GLY A 44 2.21 -3.90 3.74
C GLY A 44 1.47 -3.97 5.08
N ARG A 45 2.12 -3.59 6.19
CA ARG A 45 1.48 -3.48 7.52
C ARG A 45 0.34 -2.47 7.52
N ILE A 46 0.58 -1.27 7.01
CA ILE A 46 -0.42 -0.20 6.94
C ILE A 46 -1.63 -0.65 6.10
N CYS A 47 -1.38 -1.27 4.94
CA CYS A 47 -2.44 -1.82 4.11
C CYS A 47 -3.25 -2.88 4.87
N ASN A 48 -2.57 -3.78 5.58
CA ASN A 48 -3.22 -4.84 6.36
C ASN A 48 -4.05 -4.28 7.54
N GLU A 49 -3.56 -3.24 8.23
CA GLU A 49 -4.28 -2.56 9.31
C GLU A 49 -5.49 -1.75 8.81
N HIS A 50 -5.47 -1.31 7.55
CA HIS A 50 -6.55 -0.54 6.93
C HIS A 50 -7.48 -1.36 6.02
N ASP A 51 -7.39 -2.69 6.07
CA ASP A 51 -8.20 -3.60 5.23
C ASP A 51 -8.03 -3.35 3.72
N ILE A 52 -6.84 -2.90 3.31
CA ILE A 52 -6.48 -2.65 1.92
C ILE A 52 -5.80 -3.90 1.36
N LYS A 53 -6.46 -4.57 0.41
CA LYS A 53 -5.91 -5.77 -0.23
C LYS A 53 -4.83 -5.41 -1.24
N ILE A 54 -3.65 -6.01 -1.13
CA ILE A 54 -2.63 -5.86 -2.17
C ILE A 54 -2.95 -6.83 -3.32
N LYS A 55 -3.12 -6.29 -4.53
CA LYS A 55 -3.38 -7.05 -5.76
C LYS A 55 -2.21 -6.93 -6.74
N GLY A 56 -2.07 -7.90 -7.65
CA GLY A 56 -1.07 -7.85 -8.72
C GLY A 56 0.38 -7.82 -8.22
N CYS A 57 0.77 -8.79 -7.39
CA CYS A 57 2.16 -8.92 -6.94
C CYS A 57 3.09 -9.29 -8.09
N GLN A 58 3.86 -8.32 -8.58
CA GLN A 58 4.84 -8.52 -9.67
C GLN A 58 6.02 -9.43 -9.27
N LEU A 59 6.24 -9.62 -7.98
CA LEU A 59 7.26 -10.53 -7.44
C LEU A 59 6.73 -11.95 -7.20
N GLY A 60 5.45 -12.21 -7.44
CA GLY A 60 4.82 -13.51 -7.14
C GLY A 60 4.71 -13.83 -5.63
N CYS A 61 4.94 -12.86 -4.75
CA CYS A 61 4.90 -13.04 -3.29
C CYS A 61 3.49 -13.21 -2.70
N PHE A 62 2.46 -12.77 -3.42
CA PHE A 62 1.06 -12.95 -3.01
C PHE A 62 0.36 -13.76 -4.11
N LYS A 63 0.24 -15.07 -3.87
CA LYS A 63 -0.69 -15.98 -4.57
C LYS A 63 -1.90 -16.20 -3.67
#